data_AF-B0S488-F1
#
_entry.id   AF-B0S488-F1
#
_cell.length_a   1.000
_cell.length_b   1.000
_cell.length_c   1.000
_cell.angle_alpha   90.00
_cell.angle_beta   90.00
_cell.angle_gamma   90.00
#
_symmetry.space_group_name_H-M   'P 1'
#
loop_
_entity.id
_entity.type
_entity.pdbx_description
1 polymer ?
#
loop_
_entity_poly.entity_id
_entity_poly.type
_entity_poly.pdbx_seq_one_letter_code
_entity_poly.pdbx_strand_id
1 'polypeptide(L)'
;MKNDSLVENSKFLKSFIEELKNLSSDRCMLTVLTRMNLNEFFDVYNTGKNITVGESTTLGLYDAVCGGGSCLEIELEKPFSFEVKKDYFEEFNFSGDLINYGYDIDEVYGLIGECWSEKFEVA
;
A
#
# COMPACT_ATOMS: atom_id res chain seq x y z
N MET A 1 -5.55 6.06 -28.69
CA MET A 1 -4.62 5.17 -29.43
C MET A 1 -3.25 5.02 -28.79
N LYS A 2 -2.41 6.07 -28.60
CA LYS A 2 -1.08 5.88 -27.98
C LYS A 2 -1.11 5.46 -26.50
N ASN A 3 -2.06 5.98 -25.70
CA ASN A 3 -2.18 5.59 -24.30
C ASN A 3 -2.79 4.20 -24.11
N ASP A 4 -3.72 3.80 -24.99
CA ASP A 4 -4.36 2.49 -24.92
C ASP A 4 -3.33 1.36 -25.09
N SER A 5 -2.39 1.51 -26.03
CA SER A 5 -1.28 0.55 -26.19
C SER A 5 -0.32 0.49 -24.99
N LEU A 6 -0.20 1.57 -24.21
CA LEU A 6 0.64 1.56 -23.00
C LEU A 6 -0.05 0.80 -21.87
N VAL A 7 -1.35 1.04 -21.69
CA VAL A 7 -2.17 0.31 -20.71
C VAL A 7 -2.24 -1.18 -21.08
N GLU A 8 -2.47 -1.50 -22.35
CA GLU A 8 -2.58 -2.89 -22.82
C GLU A 8 -1.32 -3.73 -22.55
N ASN A 9 -0.15 -3.10 -22.52
CA ASN A 9 1.12 -3.80 -22.32
C ASN A 9 1.64 -3.75 -20.88
N SER A 10 0.91 -3.12 -19.94
CA SER A 10 1.34 -3.00 -18.55
C SER A 10 0.37 -3.64 -17.58
N LYS A 11 0.86 -4.59 -16.78
CA LYS A 11 0.07 -5.21 -15.69
C LYS A 11 -0.22 -4.19 -14.59
N PHE A 12 0.76 -3.35 -14.29
CA PHE A 12 0.62 -2.26 -13.33
C PHE A 12 -0.45 -1.27 -13.74
N LEU A 13 -0.41 -0.73 -14.97
CA LEU A 13 -1.41 0.25 -15.38
C LEU A 13 -2.81 -0.34 -15.45
N LYS A 14 -2.96 -1.62 -15.86
CA LYS A 14 -4.27 -2.29 -15.86
C LYS A 14 -4.83 -2.44 -14.46
N SER A 15 -4.07 -3.06 -13.55
CA SER A 15 -4.51 -3.27 -12.17
C SER A 15 -4.76 -1.96 -11.43
N PHE A 16 -3.92 -0.95 -11.63
CA PHE A 16 -4.13 0.40 -11.06
C PHE A 16 -5.41 1.07 -11.59
N ILE A 17 -5.71 0.92 -12.89
CA ILE A 17 -6.96 1.45 -13.46
C ILE A 17 -8.17 0.70 -12.91
N GLU A 18 -8.10 -0.62 -12.76
CA GLU A 18 -9.18 -1.40 -12.13
C GLU A 18 -9.40 -0.96 -10.68
N GLU A 19 -8.33 -0.68 -9.94
CA GLU A 19 -8.43 -0.13 -8.58
C GLU A 19 -9.18 1.20 -8.55
N LEU A 20 -8.83 2.12 -9.46
CA LEU A 20 -9.51 3.42 -9.59
C LEU A 20 -10.99 3.28 -9.94
N LYS A 21 -11.37 2.28 -10.75
CA LYS A 21 -12.78 2.03 -11.12
C LYS A 21 -13.61 1.50 -9.95
N ASN A 22 -12.98 0.83 -9.00
CA ASN A 22 -13.63 0.24 -7.83
C ASN A 22 -13.73 1.22 -6.66
N LEU A 23 -13.16 2.42 -6.78
CA LEU A 23 -13.24 3.42 -5.73
C LEU A 23 -14.66 3.95 -5.54
N SER A 24 -15.09 3.96 -4.29
CA SER A 24 -16.32 4.62 -3.83
C SER A 24 -16.06 5.98 -3.19
N SER A 25 -14.80 6.35 -3.02
CA SER A 25 -14.33 7.57 -2.34
C SER A 25 -13.13 8.18 -3.07
N ASP A 26 -13.00 9.50 -3.00
CA ASP A 26 -11.83 10.24 -3.51
C ASP A 26 -10.73 10.40 -2.45
N ARG A 27 -10.94 9.88 -1.23
CA ARG A 27 -9.98 9.94 -0.11
C ARG A 27 -9.11 8.69 0.03
N CYS A 28 -9.06 7.85 -0.98
CA CYS A 28 -8.25 6.64 -0.92
C CYS A 28 -6.76 6.97 -0.99
N MET A 29 -5.99 6.31 -0.14
CA MET A 29 -4.54 6.35 -0.10
C MET A 29 -3.97 5.09 -0.74
N LEU A 30 -2.77 5.19 -1.30
CA LEU A 30 -1.99 4.01 -1.64
C LEU A 30 -1.56 3.32 -0.34
N THR A 31 -2.03 2.10 -0.15
CA THR A 31 -1.72 1.27 1.02
C THR A 31 -0.88 0.08 0.60
N VAL A 32 0.21 -0.14 1.31
CA VAL A 32 1.14 -1.24 1.10
C VAL A 32 1.13 -2.11 2.35
N LEU A 33 0.77 -3.39 2.20
CA LEU A 33 0.70 -4.35 3.30
C LEU A 33 2.02 -5.08 3.45
N THR A 34 2.61 -5.01 4.63
CA THR A 34 3.99 -5.45 4.84
C THR A 34 4.31 -5.72 6.30
N ARG A 35 5.28 -6.61 6.54
CA ARG A 35 5.80 -6.89 7.88
C ARG A 35 7.17 -6.25 8.07
N MET A 36 7.30 -5.51 9.16
CA MET A 36 8.58 -5.04 9.69
C MET A 36 8.64 -5.26 11.20
N ASN A 37 9.84 -5.45 11.73
CA ASN A 37 10.02 -5.43 13.18
C ASN A 37 10.10 -3.98 13.68
N LEU A 38 9.97 -3.80 15.01
CA LEU A 38 9.92 -2.48 15.61
C LEU A 38 11.20 -1.65 15.40
N ASN A 39 12.38 -2.29 15.32
CA ASN A 39 13.63 -1.57 15.06
C ASN A 39 13.69 -1.08 13.60
N GLU A 40 13.27 -1.90 12.64
CA GLU A 40 13.15 -1.51 11.22
C GLU A 40 12.17 -0.34 11.07
N PHE A 41 11.03 -0.38 11.77
CA PHE A 41 10.10 0.73 11.82
C PHE A 41 10.76 2.02 12.32
N PHE A 42 11.45 1.97 13.47
CA PHE A 42 12.10 3.16 14.00
C PHE A 42 13.23 3.68 13.10
N ASP A 43 13.96 2.79 12.43
CA ASP A 43 14.96 3.17 11.45
C ASP A 43 14.31 3.96 10.31
N VAL A 44 13.27 3.41 9.68
CA VAL A 44 12.52 4.09 8.62
C VAL A 44 11.96 5.43 9.11
N TYR A 45 11.24 5.41 10.24
CA TYR A 45 10.51 6.57 10.76
C TYR A 45 11.43 7.72 11.18
N ASN A 46 12.60 7.41 11.78
CA ASN A 46 13.50 8.45 12.29
C ASN A 46 14.54 8.91 11.28
N THR A 47 14.97 8.03 10.37
CA THR A 47 16.09 8.33 9.46
C THR A 47 15.66 8.60 8.02
N GLY A 48 14.41 8.29 7.68
CA GLY A 48 13.89 8.44 6.32
C GLY A 48 14.55 7.50 5.32
N LYS A 49 14.92 6.29 5.75
CA LYS A 49 15.52 5.28 4.88
C LYS A 49 14.60 4.92 3.71
N ASN A 50 15.22 4.40 2.65
CA ASN A 50 14.49 3.90 1.50
C ASN A 50 13.76 2.61 1.87
N ILE A 51 12.47 2.57 1.55
CA ILE A 51 11.67 1.35 1.56
C ILE A 51 11.65 0.78 0.14
N THR A 52 11.86 -0.53 0.00
CA THR A 52 11.67 -1.27 -1.26
C THR A 52 10.43 -2.14 -1.20
N VAL A 53 9.47 -1.90 -2.09
CA VAL A 53 8.27 -2.72 -2.24
C VAL A 53 8.53 -3.79 -3.30
N GLY A 54 8.45 -5.05 -2.89
CA GLY A 54 8.67 -6.20 -3.77
C GLY A 54 7.46 -6.49 -4.67
N GLU A 55 7.69 -7.18 -5.78
CA GLU A 55 6.66 -7.51 -6.78
C GLU A 55 5.47 -8.31 -6.22
N SER A 56 5.69 -9.13 -5.19
CA SER A 56 4.67 -9.95 -4.54
C SER A 56 4.01 -9.27 -3.34
N THR A 57 4.23 -7.97 -3.14
CA THR A 57 3.62 -7.23 -2.04
C THR A 57 2.17 -6.92 -2.35
N THR A 58 1.26 -7.19 -1.41
CA THR A 58 -0.12 -6.75 -1.52
C THR A 58 -0.19 -5.24 -1.34
N LEU A 59 -0.73 -4.53 -2.33
CA LEU A 59 -0.92 -3.09 -2.29
C LEU A 59 -2.13 -2.67 -3.14
N GLY A 60 -2.74 -1.54 -2.77
CA GLY A 60 -3.88 -0.98 -3.48
C GLY A 60 -4.38 0.30 -2.87
N LEU A 61 -5.64 0.64 -3.14
CA LEU A 61 -6.24 1.89 -2.68
C LEU A 61 -7.24 1.65 -1.55
N TYR A 62 -7.00 2.30 -0.40
CA TYR A 62 -7.81 2.18 0.80
C TYR A 62 -8.18 3.54 1.40
N ASP A 63 -9.42 3.70 1.85
CA ASP A 63 -9.94 4.85 2.58
C ASP A 63 -10.20 4.47 4.04
N ALA A 64 -9.23 4.77 4.90
CA ALA A 64 -9.32 4.56 6.34
C ALA A 64 -10.33 5.51 7.04
N VAL A 65 -10.73 6.61 6.39
CA VAL A 65 -11.69 7.59 6.95
C VAL A 65 -13.12 7.07 6.85
N CYS A 66 -13.46 6.46 5.71
CA CYS A 66 -14.82 5.98 5.44
C CYS A 66 -14.97 4.46 5.58
N GLY A 67 -13.87 3.72 5.77
CA GLY A 67 -13.91 2.27 5.99
C GLY A 67 -14.24 1.51 4.72
N GLY A 68 -13.51 1.79 3.65
CA GLY A 68 -13.72 1.16 2.35
C GLY A 68 -12.53 1.38 1.42
N GLY A 69 -12.67 1.02 0.16
CA GLY A 69 -11.58 1.12 -0.81
C GLY A 69 -11.83 0.16 -1.96
N SER A 70 -10.74 -0.23 -2.61
CA SER A 70 -10.76 -1.19 -3.71
C SER A 70 -10.10 -2.52 -3.28
N CYS A 71 -9.72 -3.39 -4.21
CA CYS A 71 -9.43 -4.80 -3.95
C CYS A 71 -8.04 -5.11 -3.38
N LEU A 72 -7.12 -4.15 -3.31
CA LEU A 72 -5.72 -4.37 -2.90
C LEU A 72 -4.94 -5.28 -3.87
N GLU A 73 -5.19 -5.12 -5.16
CA GLU A 73 -4.70 -5.99 -6.25
C GLU A 73 -3.84 -5.25 -7.29
N ILE A 74 -3.17 -4.16 -6.91
CA ILE A 74 -2.18 -3.55 -7.81
C ILE A 74 -1.03 -4.53 -8.04
N GLU A 75 -0.74 -4.82 -9.30
CA GLU A 75 0.36 -5.69 -9.71
C GLU A 75 1.60 -4.88 -10.09
N LEU A 76 2.74 -5.17 -9.47
CA LEU A 76 4.01 -4.55 -9.83
C LEU A 76 4.76 -5.40 -10.86
N GLU A 77 5.35 -4.75 -11.86
CA GLU A 77 6.19 -5.41 -12.88
C GLU A 77 7.65 -5.57 -12.46
N LYS A 78 8.05 -4.79 -11.45
CA LYS A 78 9.38 -4.76 -10.87
C LYS A 78 9.30 -4.15 -9.47
N PRO A 79 10.26 -4.42 -8.57
CA PRO A 79 10.30 -3.75 -7.29
C PRO A 79 10.53 -2.25 -7.49
N PHE A 80 10.03 -1.44 -6.57
CA PHE A 80 10.34 -0.02 -6.53
C PHE A 80 10.77 0.39 -5.14
N SER A 81 11.69 1.34 -5.07
CA SER A 81 12.17 1.90 -3.82
C SER A 81 11.81 3.38 -3.74
N PHE A 82 11.43 3.83 -2.56
CA PHE A 82 11.14 5.24 -2.30
C PHE A 82 11.64 5.65 -0.91
N GLU A 83 12.06 6.90 -0.81
CA GLU A 83 12.48 7.50 0.45
C GLU A 83 11.23 7.74 1.31
N VAL A 84 11.25 7.23 2.54
CA VAL A 84 10.19 7.53 3.51
C VAL A 84 10.40 8.90 4.10
N LYS A 85 9.65 9.89 3.60
CA LYS A 85 9.57 11.20 4.25
C LYS A 85 8.40 11.20 5.20
N LYS A 86 8.57 11.81 6.38
CA LYS A 86 7.48 11.93 7.38
C LYS A 86 6.21 12.53 6.78
N ASP A 87 6.36 13.45 5.84
CA ASP A 87 5.25 14.12 5.16
C ASP A 87 4.48 13.21 4.18
N TYR A 88 4.98 12.01 3.86
CA TYR A 88 4.34 11.05 2.95
C TYR A 88 3.46 10.03 3.66
N PHE A 89 3.54 9.95 4.99
CA PHE A 89 2.77 9.00 5.79
C PHE A 89 1.74 9.76 6.62
N GLU A 90 0.47 9.69 6.20
CA GLU A 90 -0.61 10.12 7.08
C GLU A 90 -0.87 9.09 8.19
N GLU A 91 -0.55 7.81 7.96
CA GLU A 91 -0.73 6.73 8.92
C GLU A 91 0.37 5.68 8.90
N PHE A 92 0.70 5.19 10.10
CA PHE A 92 1.30 3.88 10.32
C PHE A 92 0.32 3.08 11.17
N ASN A 93 -0.48 2.25 10.51
CA ASN A 93 -1.41 1.36 11.20
C ASN A 93 -0.66 0.11 11.63
N PHE A 94 -0.47 -0.02 12.94
CA PHE A 94 -0.13 -1.31 13.53
C PHE A 94 -1.45 -2.07 13.66
N SER A 95 -1.53 -3.27 13.08
CA SER A 95 -2.71 -4.15 13.16
C SER A 95 -3.31 -4.10 14.57
N GLY A 96 -4.54 -3.58 14.68
CA GLY A 96 -5.29 -3.47 15.93
C GLY A 96 -5.19 -2.15 16.71
N ASP A 97 -4.54 -1.10 16.19
CA ASP A 97 -4.50 0.22 16.84
C ASP A 97 -4.98 1.33 15.89
N LEU A 98 -6.19 1.84 16.16
CA LEU A 98 -6.89 2.91 15.40
C LEU A 98 -6.30 4.27 15.80
N ILE A 99 -5.12 4.63 15.29
CA ILE A 99 -4.42 5.82 15.81
C ILE A 99 -4.88 7.12 15.15
N ASN A 100 -5.36 7.14 13.88
CA ASN A 100 -5.74 8.40 13.23
C ASN A 100 -7.08 8.38 12.48
N TYR A 101 -7.39 7.32 11.73
CA TYR A 101 -8.65 7.18 11.03
C TYR A 101 -9.46 5.98 11.55
N GLY A 102 -10.80 6.13 11.54
CA GLY A 102 -11.70 5.31 12.36
C GLY A 102 -11.88 3.86 11.90
N TYR A 103 -11.25 3.44 10.81
CA TYR A 103 -11.37 2.10 10.26
C TYR A 103 -10.00 1.49 9.98
N ASP A 104 -9.74 0.34 10.60
CA ASP A 104 -8.55 -0.45 10.36
C ASP A 104 -8.72 -1.37 9.14
N ILE A 105 -7.64 -1.56 8.39
CA ILE A 105 -7.70 -2.32 7.13
C ILE A 105 -7.94 -3.81 7.37
N ASP A 106 -7.44 -4.39 8.48
CA ASP A 106 -7.73 -5.77 8.85
C ASP A 106 -9.21 -5.93 9.22
N GLU A 107 -9.82 -4.94 9.89
CA GLU A 107 -11.25 -4.96 10.22
C GLU A 107 -12.15 -4.86 8.97
N VAL A 108 -11.79 -4.02 8.00
CA VAL A 108 -12.60 -3.79 6.78
C VAL A 108 -12.51 -4.96 5.80
N TYR A 109 -11.31 -5.48 5.57
CA TYR A 109 -11.08 -6.53 4.57
C TYR A 109 -10.99 -7.94 5.16
N GLY A 110 -10.96 -8.09 6.49
CA GLY A 110 -10.81 -9.39 7.14
C GLY A 110 -9.49 -10.06 6.77
N LEU A 111 -8.42 -9.28 6.62
CA LEU A 111 -7.13 -9.78 6.13
C LEU A 111 -6.54 -10.80 7.10
N ILE A 112 -5.99 -11.87 6.54
CA ILE A 112 -5.24 -12.87 7.28
C ILE A 112 -3.76 -12.51 7.26
N GLY A 113 -2.99 -13.02 8.23
CA GLY A 113 -1.55 -12.77 8.30
C GLY A 113 -0.83 -12.99 6.96
N GLU A 114 -1.25 -13.95 6.14
CA GLU A 114 -0.63 -14.26 4.84
C GLU A 114 -0.69 -13.12 3.81
N CYS A 115 -1.64 -12.17 3.94
CA CYS A 115 -1.72 -10.98 3.08
C CYS A 115 -0.58 -9.97 3.32
N TRP A 116 0.10 -10.11 4.45
CA TRP A 116 1.21 -9.25 4.84
C TRP A 116 2.51 -9.85 4.33
N SER A 117 3.14 -9.19 3.34
CA SER A 117 4.37 -9.70 2.73
C SER A 117 5.50 -9.79 3.75
N GLU A 118 6.27 -10.88 3.68
CA GLU A 118 7.48 -11.07 4.49
C GLU A 118 8.59 -10.14 4.01
N LYS A 119 9.03 -9.28 4.93
CA LYS A 119 10.30 -8.54 4.95
C LYS A 119 10.57 -7.52 3.85
N PHE A 120 10.92 -6.33 4.31
CA PHE A 120 11.65 -5.33 3.52
C PHE A 120 13.14 -5.66 3.39
N GLU A 121 13.71 -5.34 2.23
CA GLU A 121 15.13 -5.00 2.17
C GLU A 121 15.29 -3.52 2.49
N VAL A 122 15.77 -3.23 3.69
CA VAL A 122 16.22 -1.89 4.08
C VAL A 122 17.58 -1.67 3.44
N ALA A 123 17.64 -0.78 2.44
CA ALA A 123 18.87 -0.36 1.78
C ALA A 123 19.48 0.88 2.46
#